data_AF-A0A7C7PR27-F1
#
_entry.id   AF-A0A7C7PR27-F1
#
_cell.length_a   1.000
_cell.length_b   1.000
_cell.length_c   1.000
_cell.angle_alpha   90.00
_cell.angle_beta   90.00
_cell.angle_gamma   90.00
#
_symmetry.space_group_name_H-M   'P 1'
#
loop_
_entity.id
_entity.type
_entity.pdbx_description
1 polymer ?
#
loop_
_entity_poly.entity_id
_entity_poly.type
_entity_poly.pdbx_seq_one_letter_code
_entity_poly.pdbx_strand_id
1 'polypeptide(L)'
;LFVALYLMAHNVGLTGPIVCGVGDCGTVQSSVYAKVGPIPVSAIGVAGYLTLLCLAYLGVQPVHRESPFIGAFLFSGSLGGVTFSAYLTYLEAFVIEAWCQYCVISAIVMLLIFLATLPEVPRFIRRAS
;
A
#
# COMPACT_ATOMS: atom_id res chain seq x y z
N LEU A 1 4.92 5.34 -0.42
CA LEU A 1 4.96 6.52 0.48
C LEU A 1 4.78 7.85 -0.26
N PHE A 2 5.67 8.21 -1.21
CA PHE A 2 5.56 9.46 -1.99
C PHE A 2 4.21 9.62 -2.72
N VAL A 3 3.75 8.59 -3.43
CA VAL A 3 2.46 8.57 -4.15
C VAL A 3 1.27 8.77 -3.19
N ALA A 4 1.29 8.10 -2.05
CA ALA A 4 0.21 8.19 -1.06
C ALA A 4 0.16 9.57 -0.38
N LEU A 5 1.32 10.18 -0.13
CA LEU A 5 1.43 11.56 0.37
C LEU A 5 0.92 12.59 -0.64
N TYR A 6 1.22 12.42 -1.93
CA TYR A 6 0.72 13.29 -2.99
C TYR A 6 -0.81 13.28 -3.05
N LEU A 7 -1.42 12.09 -3.02
CA LEU A 7 -2.87 11.92 -2.96
C LEU A 7 -3.49 12.46 -1.66
N MET A 8 -2.81 12.30 -0.53
CA MET A 8 -3.23 12.88 0.76
C MET A 8 -3.23 14.42 0.70
N ALA A 9 -2.16 15.02 0.17
CA ALA A 9 -2.06 16.47 0.00
C ALA A 9 -3.18 17.01 -0.90
N HIS A 10 -3.53 16.28 -1.97
CA HIS A 10 -4.68 16.61 -2.81
C HIS A 10 -6.01 16.51 -2.04
N ASN A 11 -6.22 15.44 -1.26
CA ASN A 11 -7.44 15.29 -0.47
C ASN A 11 -7.62 16.39 0.59
N VAL A 12 -6.51 16.93 1.12
CA VAL A 12 -6.51 18.05 2.08
C VAL A 12 -6.64 19.42 1.37
N GLY A 13 -6.68 19.46 0.04
CA GLY A 13 -6.83 20.68 -0.75
C GLY A 13 -5.55 21.52 -0.86
N LEU A 14 -4.39 20.95 -0.54
CA LEU A 14 -3.08 21.62 -0.60
C LEU A 14 -2.50 21.66 -2.02
N THR A 15 -3.03 20.87 -2.95
CA THR A 15 -2.56 20.79 -4.34
C THR A 15 -3.72 20.94 -5.32
N GLY A 16 -3.48 21.60 -6.46
CA GLY A 16 -4.45 21.75 -7.56
C GLY A 16 -4.84 20.42 -8.24
N PRO A 17 -5.52 20.43 -9.41
CA PRO A 17 -6.12 19.24 -10.01
C PRO A 17 -5.12 18.08 -10.14
N ILE A 18 -5.58 16.85 -9.86
CA ILE A 18 -4.77 15.64 -9.96
C ILE A 18 -4.16 15.56 -11.37
N VAL A 19 -2.83 15.59 -11.45
CA VAL A 19 -2.13 15.47 -12.73
C VAL A 19 -2.15 14.01 -13.14
N CYS A 20 -3.12 13.63 -13.97
CA CYS A 20 -3.15 12.29 -14.55
C CYS A 20 -2.73 12.31 -16.01
N GLY A 21 -1.67 11.56 -16.30
CA GLY A 21 -1.16 11.39 -17.66
C GLY A 21 -1.97 10.36 -18.44
N VAL A 22 -2.44 9.30 -17.79
CA VAL A 22 -3.22 8.22 -18.41
C VAL A 22 -4.35 7.79 -17.47
N GLY A 23 -5.58 7.71 -17.99
CA GLY A 23 -6.78 7.35 -17.23
C GLY A 23 -7.50 8.54 -16.59
N ASP A 24 -8.49 8.26 -15.75
CA ASP A 24 -9.46 9.23 -15.24
C ASP A 24 -9.44 9.29 -13.71
N CYS A 25 -8.30 9.69 -13.16
CA CYS A 25 -8.08 9.68 -11.71
C CYS A 25 -9.04 10.60 -10.95
N GLY A 26 -9.53 11.68 -11.58
CA GLY A 26 -10.51 12.57 -10.97
C GLY A 26 -11.82 11.83 -10.66
N THR A 27 -12.27 10.98 -11.58
CA THR A 27 -13.45 10.12 -11.41
C THR A 27 -13.22 9.08 -10.32
N VAL A 28 -12.05 8.42 -10.32
CA VAL A 28 -11.70 7.44 -9.27
C VAL A 28 -11.65 8.08 -7.88
N GLN A 29 -11.00 9.25 -7.73
CA GLN A 29 -10.85 9.92 -6.44
C GLN A 29 -12.14 10.61 -5.93
N SER A 30 -13.06 10.97 -6.83
CA SER A 30 -14.38 11.51 -6.46
C SER A 30 -15.41 10.41 -6.17
N SER A 31 -15.11 9.17 -6.52
CA SER A 31 -15.99 8.03 -6.27
C SER A 31 -16.18 7.72 -4.78
N VAL A 32 -17.28 7.06 -4.45
CA VAL A 32 -17.57 6.59 -3.08
C VAL A 32 -16.50 5.62 -2.58
N TYR A 33 -15.85 4.87 -3.49
CA TYR A 33 -14.81 3.90 -3.16
C TYR A 33 -13.47 4.55 -2.78
N ALA A 34 -13.25 5.82 -3.10
CA ALA A 34 -12.06 6.56 -2.68
C ALA A 34 -12.03 6.82 -1.17
N LYS A 35 -13.16 6.62 -0.48
CA LYS A 35 -13.30 6.77 0.96
C LYS A 35 -13.89 5.50 1.56
N VAL A 36 -13.20 4.92 2.53
CA VAL A 36 -13.77 3.86 3.36
C VAL A 36 -14.45 4.54 4.55
N GLY A 37 -15.73 4.86 4.37
CA GLY A 37 -16.49 5.66 5.34
C GLY A 37 -15.91 7.09 5.45
N PRO A 38 -15.41 7.51 6.63
CA PRO A 38 -14.81 8.83 6.79
C PRO A 38 -13.33 8.91 6.37
N ILE A 39 -12.66 7.77 6.14
CA ILE A 39 -11.21 7.73 5.93
C ILE A 39 -10.90 7.59 4.44
N PRO A 40 -10.12 8.50 3.85
CA PRO A 40 -9.70 8.36 2.46
C PRO A 40 -8.75 7.16 2.31
N VAL A 41 -8.90 6.41 1.23
CA VAL A 41 -8.04 5.26 0.90
C VAL A 41 -6.57 5.65 0.85
N SER A 42 -6.26 6.90 0.48
CA SER A 42 -4.91 7.45 0.51
C SER A 42 -4.29 7.43 1.93
N ALA A 43 -5.07 7.70 2.97
CA ALA A 43 -4.60 7.65 4.36
C ALA A 43 -4.30 6.21 4.80
N ILE A 44 -5.13 5.25 4.37
CA ILE A 44 -4.90 3.81 4.61
C ILE A 44 -3.59 3.39 3.95
N GLY A 45 -3.35 3.83 2.71
CA GLY A 45 -2.09 3.60 2.01
C GLY A 45 -0.89 4.19 2.74
N VAL A 46 -0.96 5.44 3.21
CA VAL A 46 0.11 6.07 4.01
C VAL A 46 0.40 5.26 5.27
N ALA A 47 -0.64 4.87 6.03
CA ALA A 47 -0.49 4.08 7.25
C ALA A 47 0.13 2.69 6.95
N GLY A 48 -0.30 2.03 5.87
CA GLY A 48 0.26 0.75 5.44
C GLY A 48 1.74 0.86 5.04
N TYR A 49 2.12 1.88 4.28
CA TYR A 49 3.52 2.09 3.92
C TYR A 49 4.38 2.45 5.14
N LEU A 50 3.88 3.28 6.06
CA LEU A 50 4.60 3.65 7.28
C LEU A 50 4.82 2.46 8.21
N THR A 51 3.78 1.64 8.40
CA THR A 51 3.90 0.42 9.22
C THR A 51 4.93 -0.54 8.63
N LEU A 52 4.90 -0.81 7.32
CA LEU A 52 5.90 -1.63 6.64
C LEU A 52 7.32 -1.06 6.80
N LEU A 53 7.49 0.26 6.66
CA LEU A 53 8.80 0.91 6.82
C LEU A 53 9.31 0.80 8.27
N CYS A 54 8.45 1.00 9.25
CA CYS A 54 8.80 0.92 10.67
C CYS A 54 9.17 -0.53 11.04
N LEU A 55 8.41 -1.50 10.55
CA LEU A 55 8.70 -2.93 10.74
C LEU A 55 10.01 -3.35 10.05
N ALA A 56 10.25 -2.90 8.83
CA ALA A 56 11.51 -3.16 8.12
C ALA A 56 12.69 -2.55 8.90
N TYR A 57 12.56 -1.32 9.41
CA TYR A 57 13.58 -0.67 10.22
C TYR A 57 13.87 -1.43 11.52
N LEU A 58 12.83 -1.90 12.21
CA LEU A 58 12.96 -2.73 13.40
C LEU A 58 13.60 -4.09 13.11
N GLY A 59 13.29 -4.71 11.96
CA GLY A 59 13.87 -5.98 11.54
C GLY A 59 15.35 -5.91 11.15
N VAL A 60 15.83 -4.73 10.73
CA VAL A 60 17.26 -4.48 10.44
C VAL A 60 18.10 -4.37 11.72
N GLN A 61 17.48 -4.06 12.87
CA GLN A 61 18.23 -3.92 14.13
C GLN A 61 18.72 -5.28 14.66
N PRO A 62 20.00 -5.38 15.08
CA PRO A 62 20.60 -6.64 15.52
C PRO A 62 19.92 -7.24 16.76
N VAL A 63 19.29 -6.42 17.61
CA VAL A 63 18.56 -6.84 18.82
C VAL A 63 17.25 -7.57 18.50
N HIS A 64 16.61 -7.25 17.38
CA HIS A 64 15.30 -7.78 16.99
C HIS A 64 15.36 -8.67 15.74
N ARG A 65 16.56 -8.87 15.19
CA ARG A 65 16.86 -9.69 14.01
C ARG A 65 16.42 -11.15 14.14
N GLU A 66 16.10 -11.59 15.35
CA GLU A 66 15.73 -12.99 15.66
C GLU A 66 14.28 -13.15 16.15
N SER A 67 13.46 -12.09 16.17
CA SER A 67 12.10 -12.16 16.71
C SER A 67 11.07 -12.66 15.67
N PRO A 68 10.57 -13.92 15.74
CA PRO A 68 9.63 -14.50 14.77
C PRO A 68 8.37 -13.63 14.53
N PHE A 69 7.99 -12.84 15.53
CA PHE A 69 6.85 -11.93 15.49
C PHE A 69 6.99 -10.83 14.43
N ILE A 70 8.18 -10.27 14.22
CA ILE A 70 8.38 -9.15 13.28
C ILE A 70 8.21 -9.63 11.84
N GLY A 71 8.79 -10.78 11.50
CA GLY A 71 8.65 -11.40 10.19
C GLY A 71 7.20 -11.84 9.89
N ALA A 72 6.50 -12.38 10.89
CA ALA A 72 5.08 -12.72 10.74
C ALA A 72 4.22 -11.47 10.49
N PHE A 73 4.47 -10.38 11.22
CA PHE A 73 3.71 -9.13 11.08
C PHE A 73 4.00 -8.43 9.75
N LEU A 74 5.25 -8.45 9.28
CA LEU A 74 5.64 -8.00 7.93
C LEU A 74 4.90 -8.79 6.86
N PHE A 75 4.90 -10.12 6.96
CA PHE A 75 4.21 -10.96 6.00
C PHE A 75 2.70 -10.71 5.99
N SER A 76 2.04 -10.66 7.15
CA SER A 76 0.62 -10.35 7.22
C SER A 76 0.29 -8.95 6.70
N GLY A 77 1.16 -7.97 6.98
CA GLY A 77 1.00 -6.59 6.51
C GLY A 77 1.14 -6.48 5.00
N SER A 78 2.16 -7.11 4.41
CA SER A 78 2.34 -7.12 2.96
C SER A 78 1.25 -7.94 2.25
N LEU A 79 0.82 -9.07 2.82
CA LEU A 79 -0.30 -9.85 2.29
C LEU A 79 -1.58 -9.02 2.28
N GLY A 80 -1.94 -8.40 3.40
CA GLY A 80 -3.10 -7.51 3.50
C GLY A 80 -3.02 -6.34 2.53
N GLY A 81 -1.84 -5.75 2.36
CA GLY A 81 -1.58 -4.68 1.41
C GLY A 81 -1.74 -5.09 -0.07
N VAL A 82 -1.29 -6.29 -0.44
CA VAL A 82 -1.49 -6.84 -1.80
C VAL A 82 -2.96 -7.19 -2.04
N THR A 83 -3.63 -7.83 -1.08
CA THR A 83 -5.06 -8.14 -1.19
C THR A 83 -5.90 -6.87 -1.33
N PHE A 84 -5.60 -5.84 -0.53
CA PHE A 84 -6.28 -4.55 -0.63
C PHE A 84 -6.01 -3.85 -1.97
N SER A 85 -4.77 -3.90 -2.46
CA SER A 85 -4.43 -3.35 -3.78
C SER A 85 -5.16 -4.07 -4.91
N ALA A 86 -5.23 -5.41 -4.86
CA ALA A 86 -5.97 -6.21 -5.83
C ALA A 86 -7.48 -5.92 -5.80
N TYR A 87 -8.05 -5.71 -4.61
CA TYR A 87 -9.45 -5.31 -4.45
C TYR A 87 -9.73 -3.95 -5.11
N LEU A 88 -8.85 -2.96 -4.93
CA LEU A 88 -8.99 -1.67 -5.59
C LEU A 88 -8.88 -1.79 -7.11
N THR A 89 -7.91 -2.57 -7.62
CA THR A 89 -7.80 -2.81 -9.06
C THR A 89 -9.05 -3.49 -9.64
N TYR A 90 -9.67 -4.39 -8.87
CA TYR A 90 -10.95 -4.98 -9.26
C TYR A 90 -12.08 -3.94 -9.34
N LEU A 91 -12.17 -3.04 -8.35
CA LEU A 91 -13.15 -1.94 -8.38
C LEU A 91 -12.93 -0.98 -9.57
N GLU A 92 -11.67 -0.64 -9.87
CA GLU A 92 -11.32 0.21 -11.01
C GLU A 92 -11.76 -0.41 -12.34
N ALA A 93 -11.52 -1.71 -12.52
CA ALA A 93 -11.81 -2.41 -13.77
C ALA A 93 -13.30 -2.76 -13.97
N PHE A 94 -14.01 -3.15 -12.91
CA PHE A 94 -15.37 -3.71 -13.02
C PHE A 94 -16.50 -2.78 -12.54
N VAL A 95 -16.19 -1.79 -11.69
CA VAL A 95 -17.22 -0.96 -11.05
C VAL A 95 -17.15 0.49 -11.50
N ILE A 96 -15.96 1.09 -11.46
CA ILE A 96 -15.77 2.50 -11.84
C ILE A 96 -15.53 2.60 -13.36
N GLU A 97 -15.04 1.52 -13.99
CA GLU A 97 -14.63 1.46 -15.40
C GLU A 97 -13.62 2.58 -15.75
N ALA A 98 -12.88 3.06 -14.74
CA ALA A 98 -11.92 4.15 -14.85
C ALA A 98 -10.62 3.75 -14.16
N TRP A 99 -9.51 4.10 -14.80
CA TRP A 99 -8.17 3.72 -14.35
C TRP A 99 -7.49 4.91 -13.67
N CYS A 100 -6.97 4.69 -12.47
CA CYS A 100 -6.12 5.68 -11.80
C CYS A 100 -4.66 5.21 -11.85
N GLN A 101 -3.84 5.94 -12.62
CA GLN A 101 -2.40 5.68 -12.74
C GLN A 101 -1.72 5.56 -11.37
N TYR A 102 -2.04 6.45 -10.42
CA TYR A 102 -1.40 6.46 -9.10
C TYR A 102 -1.78 5.23 -8.25
N CYS A 103 -3.04 4.77 -8.32
CA CYS A 103 -3.50 3.57 -7.64
C CYS A 103 -2.79 2.33 -8.20
N VAL A 104 -2.73 2.20 -9.52
CA VAL A 104 -2.03 1.09 -10.20
C VAL A 104 -0.54 1.08 -9.88
N ILE A 105 0.13 2.24 -9.91
CA ILE A 105 1.55 2.34 -9.50
C ILE A 105 1.72 1.89 -8.05
N SER A 106 0.84 2.33 -7.14
CA SER A 106 0.90 1.90 -5.74
C SER A 106 0.67 0.39 -5.60
N ALA A 107 -0.25 -0.20 -6.36
CA ALA A 107 -0.48 -1.64 -6.36
C ALA A 107 0.76 -2.41 -6.81
N ILE A 108 1.42 -1.96 -7.88
CA ILE A 108 2.69 -2.55 -8.36
C ILE A 108 3.77 -2.44 -7.29
N VAL A 109 3.92 -1.28 -6.65
CA VAL A 109 4.91 -1.09 -5.58
C VAL A 109 4.65 -2.03 -4.40
N MET A 110 3.40 -2.19 -3.97
CA MET A 110 3.03 -3.13 -2.90
C MET A 110 3.33 -4.58 -3.30
N LEU A 111 3.04 -4.96 -4.54
CA LEU A 111 3.33 -6.28 -5.07
C LEU A 111 4.84 -6.55 -5.11
N LEU A 112 5.64 -5.57 -5.53
CA LEU A 112 7.11 -5.65 -5.48
C LEU A 112 7.65 -5.78 -4.05
N ILE A 113 7.09 -5.03 -3.09
CA ILE A 113 7.47 -5.15 -1.67
C ILE A 113 7.12 -6.54 -1.13
N PHE A 114 5.96 -7.07 -1.49
CA PHE A 114 5.57 -8.44 -1.12
C PHE A 114 6.51 -9.48 -1.75
N LEU A 115 6.82 -9.35 -3.05
CA LEU A 115 7.80 -10.22 -3.72
C LEU A 115 9.20 -10.13 -3.11
N ALA A 116 9.63 -8.96 -2.67
CA ALA A 116 10.93 -8.77 -2.03
C ALA A 116 10.99 -9.39 -0.62
N THR A 117 9.88 -9.36 0.12
CA THR A 117 9.78 -9.96 1.46
C THR A 117 9.57 -11.49 1.40
N LEU A 118 8.91 -12.02 0.37
CA LEU A 118 8.70 -13.46 0.17
C LEU A 118 9.95 -14.35 0.32
N PRO A 119 11.14 -14.03 -0.24
CA PRO A 119 12.35 -14.85 -0.05
C PRO A 119 13.03 -14.67 1.31
N GLU A 120 12.73 -13.59 2.04
CA GLU A 120 13.26 -13.31 3.38
C GLU A 120 12.45 -14.06 4.46
N VAL A 121 11.15 -14.24 4.22
CA VAL A 121 10.20 -14.99 5.06
C VAL A 121 10.65 -16.44 5.35
N PRO A 122 11.03 -17.29 4.38
CA PRO A 122 11.45 -18.65 4.65
C PRO A 122 12.80 -18.72 5.39
N ARG A 123 13.70 -17.74 5.21
CA ARG A 123 14.94 -17.68 6.01
C ARG A 123 14.65 -17.36 7.48
N PHE A 124 13.58 -16.61 7.74
CA PHE A 124 13.13 -16.27 9.07
C PHE A 124 12.36 -17.41 9.74
N ILE A 125 11.39 -17.99 9.03
CA ILE A 125 10.57 -19.13 9.51
C ILE A 125 11.45 -20.33 9.85
N ARG A 126 12.47 -20.62 9.03
CA ARG A 126 13.35 -21.78 9.24
C ARG A 126 14.36 -21.62 10.39
N ARG A 127 14.53 -20.41 10.93
CA ARG A 127 15.34 -20.14 12.13
C ARG A 127 14.53 -20.12 13.43
N ALA A 128 13.21 -20.05 13.32
CA ALA A 128 12.29 -20.02 14.46
C ALA A 128 11.68 -21.41 14.81
N SER A 129 11.94 -22.42 13.96
CA SER A 129 11.67 -23.84 14.23
C SER A 129 12.93 -24.53 14.73
#